data_AF-A0A1G2G520-F1
#
_entry.id   AF-A0A1G2G520-F1
#
_cell.length_a   1.000
_cell.length_b   1.000
_cell.length_c   1.000
_cell.angle_alpha   90.00
_cell.angle_beta   90.00
_cell.angle_gamma   90.00
#
_symmetry.space_group_name_H-M   'P 1'
#
loop_
_entity.id
_entity.type
_entity.pdbx_description
1 polymer ?
#
loop_
_entity_poly.entity_id
_entity_poly.type
_entity_poly.pdbx_seq_one_letter_code
_entity_poly.pdbx_strand_id
1 'polypeptide(L)'
;MVHIIISIALAGGGIFLLRSYVQPELAKVQSVRAEQSVVEDAIKNAREVIRLRDDLLSRYNSIDPVAIDKIRKFLPAGSALSELFIDVNTMARQSDIHISAISFSENGPPPPSLPEVGNALTITLGVDGSYVQFLSFLRSLEKNLRLVDVVSIDLAQTPKDGDMGFKLILRAYYQERTIL
;
A
#
# COMPACT_ATOMS: atom_id res chain seq x y z
N MET A 1 58.85 37.45 58.12
CA MET A 1 57.66 36.60 58.39
C MET A 1 56.36 37.28 57.96
N VAL A 2 56.01 38.47 58.50
CA VAL A 2 54.73 39.16 58.21
C VAL A 2 54.50 39.49 56.73
N HIS A 3 55.53 39.95 55.99
CA HIS A 3 55.37 40.27 54.56
C HIS A 3 55.09 39.05 53.67
N ILE A 4 55.60 37.86 54.02
CA ILE A 4 55.35 36.62 53.26
C ILE A 4 53.89 36.18 53.44
N ILE A 5 53.34 36.33 54.64
CA ILE A 5 51.95 35.99 54.95
C ILE A 5 50.98 36.92 54.20
N ILE A 6 51.28 38.21 54.11
CA ILE A 6 50.45 39.19 53.37
C ILE A 6 50.46 38.91 51.87
N SER A 7 51.61 38.56 51.29
CA SER A 7 51.71 38.18 49.87
C SER A 7 50.93 36.91 49.56
N ILE A 8 50.96 35.91 50.45
CA ILE A 8 50.19 34.67 50.30
C ILE A 8 48.67 34.93 50.44
N ALA A 9 48.28 35.82 51.36
CA ALA A 9 46.87 36.19 51.54
C ALA A 9 46.31 36.95 50.32
N LEU A 10 47.09 37.86 49.73
CA LEU A 10 46.72 38.57 48.49
C LEU A 10 46.65 37.62 47.29
N ALA A 11 47.62 36.73 47.13
CA ALA A 11 47.61 35.73 46.07
C ALA A 11 46.44 34.75 46.23
N GLY A 12 46.17 34.28 47.45
CA GLY A 12 45.03 33.41 47.77
C GLY A 12 43.68 34.09 47.55
N GLY A 13 43.55 35.36 47.95
CA GLY A 13 42.36 36.17 47.70
C GLY A 13 42.10 36.42 46.22
N GLY A 14 43.16 36.66 45.43
CA GLY A 14 43.08 36.79 43.97
C GLY A 14 42.63 35.50 43.29
N ILE A 15 43.18 34.35 43.70
CA ILE A 15 42.77 33.03 43.20
C ILE A 15 41.31 32.72 43.60
N PHE A 16 40.91 33.08 44.81
CA PHE A 16 39.54 32.88 45.30
C PHE A 16 38.52 33.72 44.51
N LEU A 17 38.83 35.00 44.24
CA LEU A 17 37.98 35.86 43.43
C LEU A 17 37.90 35.39 41.98
N LEU A 18 39.02 35.01 41.36
CA LEU A 18 39.02 34.45 40.01
C LEU A 18 38.19 33.17 39.92
N ARG A 19 38.35 32.25 40.88
CA ARG A 19 37.56 31.02 40.92
C ARG A 19 36.07 31.31 41.14
N SER A 20 35.74 32.19 42.08
CA SER A 20 34.34 32.47 42.44
C SER A 20 33.60 33.28 41.38
N TYR A 21 34.27 34.12 40.59
CA TYR A 21 33.59 34.98 39.60
C TYR A 21 33.70 34.46 38.17
N VAL A 22 34.80 33.79 37.80
CA VAL A 22 35.01 33.30 36.42
C VAL A 22 34.36 31.94 36.18
N GLN A 23 34.34 31.03 37.17
CA GLN A 23 33.68 29.72 37.02
C GLN A 23 32.16 29.81 36.76
N PRO A 24 31.36 30.62 37.48
CA PRO A 24 29.91 30.66 37.24
C PRO A 24 29.57 31.26 35.87
N GLU A 25 30.37 32.20 35.36
CA GLU A 25 30.11 32.82 34.05
C GLU A 25 30.49 31.87 32.90
N LEU A 26 31.55 31.06 33.06
CA LEU A 26 31.87 29.96 32.15
C LEU A 26 30.79 28.88 32.15
N ALA A 27 30.21 28.54 33.31
CA ALA A 27 29.14 27.56 33.42
C ALA A 27 27.85 28.00 32.70
N LYS A 28 27.49 29.29 32.78
CA LYS A 28 26.35 29.86 32.02
C LYS A 28 26.59 29.82 30.51
N VAL A 29 27.81 30.13 30.05
CA VAL A 29 28.14 30.05 28.62
C VAL A 29 28.09 28.61 28.13
N GLN A 30 28.52 27.65 28.94
CA GLN A 30 28.41 26.22 28.63
C GLN A 30 26.95 25.75 28.57
N SER A 31 26.09 26.19 29.50
CA SER A 31 24.67 25.81 29.48
C SER A 31 23.92 26.41 28.28
N VAL A 32 24.17 27.68 27.95
CA VAL A 32 23.58 28.32 26.76
C VAL A 32 24.08 27.68 25.47
N ARG A 33 25.36 27.28 25.39
CA ARG A 33 25.88 26.52 24.24
C ARG A 33 25.27 25.11 24.15
N ALA A 34 25.00 24.47 25.28
CA ALA A 34 24.33 23.17 25.30
C ALA A 34 22.88 23.28 24.81
N GLU A 35 22.14 24.32 25.24
CA GLU A 35 20.80 24.62 24.72
C GLU A 35 20.80 24.92 23.21
N GLN A 36 21.79 25.69 22.73
CA GLN A 36 21.97 25.95 21.30
C GLN A 36 22.22 24.65 20.51
N SER A 37 23.07 23.76 21.02
CA SER A 37 23.33 22.46 20.40
C SER A 37 22.06 21.61 20.29
N VAL A 38 21.23 21.58 21.34
CA VAL A 38 19.97 20.83 21.34
C VAL A 38 18.98 21.39 20.33
N VAL A 39 18.87 22.73 20.25
CA VAL A 39 18.01 23.40 19.26
C VAL A 39 18.52 23.15 17.84
N GLU A 40 19.82 23.18 17.62
CA GLU A 40 20.42 22.93 16.31
C GLU A 40 20.24 21.47 15.86
N ASP A 41 20.37 20.51 16.78
CA ASP A 41 20.06 19.10 16.53
C ASP A 41 18.57 18.89 16.23
N ALA A 42 17.67 19.55 16.96
CA ALA A 42 16.23 19.50 16.70
C ALA A 42 15.89 20.07 15.31
N ILE A 43 16.49 21.19 14.92
CA ILE A 43 16.34 21.79 13.59
C ILE A 43 16.89 20.85 12.50
N LYS A 44 18.04 20.20 12.74
CA LYS A 44 18.63 19.25 11.80
C LYS A 44 17.71 18.04 11.59
N ASN A 45 17.18 17.47 12.67
CA ASN A 45 16.25 16.35 12.60
C ASN A 45 14.95 16.75 11.87
N ALA A 46 14.40 17.93 12.16
CA ALA A 46 13.21 18.43 11.47
C ALA A 46 13.45 18.62 9.96
N ARG A 47 14.62 19.14 9.55
CA ARG A 47 14.98 19.26 8.13
C ARG A 47 15.11 17.90 7.45
N GLU A 48 15.66 16.90 8.13
CA GLU A 48 15.77 15.56 7.55
C GLU A 48 14.39 14.93 7.33
N VAL A 49 13.46 15.12 8.27
CA VAL A 49 12.06 14.68 8.10
C VAL A 49 11.39 15.39 6.92
N ILE A 50 11.58 16.71 6.77
CA ILE A 50 11.04 17.47 5.64
C ILE A 50 11.64 16.95 4.32
N ARG A 51 12.96 16.73 4.27
CA ARG A 51 13.65 16.20 3.08
C ARG A 51 13.11 14.83 2.68
N LEU A 52 12.92 13.93 3.64
CA LEU A 52 12.33 12.61 3.39
C LEU A 52 10.90 12.74 2.89
N ARG A 53 10.08 13.59 3.51
CA ARG A 53 8.70 13.85 3.07
C ARG A 53 8.65 14.38 1.64
N ASP A 54 9.53 15.31 1.29
CA ASP A 54 9.58 15.88 -0.05
C ASP A 54 10.08 14.87 -1.09
N ASP A 55 11.04 14.00 -0.74
CA ASP A 55 11.46 12.87 -1.59
C ASP A 55 10.30 11.89 -1.82
N LEU A 56 9.58 11.51 -0.77
CA LEU A 56 8.42 10.64 -0.87
C LEU A 56 7.30 11.26 -1.72
N LEU A 57 7.02 12.55 -1.55
CA LEU A 57 6.03 13.25 -2.36
C LEU A 57 6.45 13.38 -3.81
N SER A 58 7.73 13.66 -4.07
CA SER A 58 8.26 13.70 -5.43
C SER A 58 8.09 12.34 -6.13
N ARG A 59 8.44 11.24 -5.44
CA ARG A 59 8.23 9.88 -5.93
C ARG A 59 6.75 9.59 -6.15
N TYR A 60 5.88 9.95 -5.20
CA TYR A 60 4.44 9.74 -5.34
C TYR A 60 3.85 10.51 -6.53
N ASN A 61 4.22 11.78 -6.69
CA ASN A 61 3.78 12.63 -7.79
C ASN A 61 4.40 12.25 -9.15
N SER A 62 5.53 11.55 -9.15
CA SER A 62 6.12 10.98 -10.37
C SER A 62 5.35 9.76 -10.89
N ILE A 63 4.45 9.18 -10.08
CA ILE A 63 3.56 8.14 -10.54
C ILE A 63 2.40 8.81 -11.28
N ASP A 64 2.24 8.47 -12.55
CA ASP A 64 1.14 8.99 -13.38
C ASP A 64 -0.21 8.72 -12.70
N PRO A 65 -1.04 9.74 -12.42
CA PRO A 65 -2.35 9.56 -11.81
C PRO A 65 -3.26 8.63 -12.62
N VAL A 66 -3.07 8.54 -13.94
CA VAL A 66 -3.78 7.60 -14.81
C VAL A 66 -3.36 6.15 -14.53
N ALA A 67 -2.09 5.90 -14.20
CA ALA A 67 -1.61 4.57 -13.83
C ALA A 67 -2.16 4.14 -12.47
N ILE A 68 -2.27 5.07 -11.50
CA ILE A 68 -2.87 4.80 -10.19
C ILE A 68 -4.34 4.39 -10.32
N ASP A 69 -5.12 5.08 -11.16
CA ASP A 69 -6.52 4.73 -11.40
C ASP A 69 -6.66 3.32 -12.02
N LYS A 70 -5.78 2.97 -12.97
CA LYS A 70 -5.73 1.62 -13.54
C LYS A 70 -5.40 0.56 -12.49
N ILE A 71 -4.43 0.83 -11.60
CA ILE A 71 -4.05 -0.10 -10.52
C ILE A 71 -5.22 -0.30 -9.53
N ARG A 72 -5.95 0.77 -9.19
CA ARG A 72 -7.13 0.70 -8.32
C ARG A 72 -8.26 -0.13 -8.93
N LYS A 73 -8.44 -0.05 -10.26
CA LYS A 73 -9.38 -0.91 -11.00
C LYS A 73 -8.89 -2.34 -11.11
N PHE A 74 -7.57 -2.54 -11.21
CA PHE A 74 -6.95 -3.87 -11.29
C PHE A 74 -7.05 -4.66 -10.00
N LEU A 75 -6.83 -4.01 -8.86
CA LEU A 75 -6.95 -4.60 -7.54
C LEU A 75 -7.88 -3.74 -6.66
N PRO A 76 -9.21 -3.94 -6.76
CA PRO A 76 -10.18 -3.12 -6.04
C PRO A 76 -10.07 -3.31 -4.52
N ALA A 77 -10.43 -2.26 -3.78
CA ALA A 77 -10.53 -2.31 -2.32
C ALA A 77 -11.80 -3.06 -1.91
N GLY A 78 -11.65 -4.31 -1.48
CA GLY A 78 -12.76 -5.23 -1.21
C GLY A 78 -13.24 -6.01 -2.45
N SER A 79 -14.23 -6.89 -2.25
CA SER A 79 -14.65 -7.86 -3.27
C SER A 79 -15.29 -7.23 -4.53
N ALA A 80 -15.78 -6.00 -4.44
CA ALA A 80 -16.39 -5.23 -5.55
C ALA A 80 -17.35 -6.08 -6.40
N LEU A 81 -18.21 -6.86 -5.71
CA LEU A 81 -19.04 -7.87 -6.33
C LEU A 81 -20.02 -7.29 -7.36
N SER A 82 -20.64 -6.14 -7.05
CA SER A 82 -21.62 -5.51 -7.93
C SER A 82 -21.00 -5.04 -9.26
N GLU A 83 -19.81 -4.45 -9.22
CA GLU A 83 -19.08 -4.01 -10.41
C GLU A 83 -18.68 -5.21 -11.27
N LEU A 84 -18.14 -6.25 -10.63
CA LEU A 84 -17.78 -7.50 -11.32
C LEU A 84 -18.98 -8.16 -12.00
N PHE A 85 -20.15 -8.17 -11.35
CA PHE A 85 -21.37 -8.71 -11.96
C PHE A 85 -21.78 -7.91 -13.20
N ILE A 86 -21.70 -6.58 -13.15
CA ILE A 86 -21.98 -5.70 -14.29
C ILE A 86 -20.98 -5.95 -15.43
N ASP A 87 -19.70 -6.09 -15.11
CA ASP A 87 -18.65 -6.35 -16.09
C ASP A 87 -18.86 -7.69 -16.78
N VAL A 88 -19.11 -8.77 -16.02
CA VAL A 88 -19.37 -10.11 -16.57
C VAL A 88 -20.60 -10.11 -17.47
N ASN A 89 -21.69 -9.46 -17.04
CA ASN A 89 -22.90 -9.35 -17.86
C ASN A 89 -22.67 -8.52 -19.13
N THR A 90 -21.87 -7.45 -19.05
CA THR A 90 -21.51 -6.63 -20.21
C THR A 90 -20.67 -7.42 -21.21
N MET A 91 -19.67 -8.17 -20.74
CA MET A 91 -18.84 -9.05 -21.59
C MET A 91 -19.65 -10.17 -22.25
N ALA A 92 -20.60 -10.75 -21.51
CA ALA A 92 -21.49 -11.77 -22.04
C ALA A 92 -22.37 -11.22 -23.18
N ARG A 93 -22.96 -10.03 -22.98
CA ARG A 93 -23.74 -9.33 -24.02
C ARG A 93 -22.90 -8.96 -25.24
N GLN A 94 -21.67 -8.47 -25.05
CA GLN A 94 -20.77 -8.13 -26.16
C GLN A 94 -20.36 -9.34 -26.99
N SER A 95 -20.38 -10.53 -26.39
CA SER A 95 -20.01 -11.80 -27.04
C SER A 95 -21.22 -12.62 -27.49
N ASP A 96 -22.43 -12.07 -27.38
CA ASP A 96 -23.71 -12.73 -27.66
C ASP A 96 -23.87 -14.11 -26.97
N ILE A 97 -23.29 -14.26 -25.76
CA ILE A 97 -23.38 -15.50 -24.97
C ILE A 97 -24.38 -15.33 -23.83
N HIS A 98 -25.14 -16.38 -23.53
CA HIS A 98 -26.12 -16.36 -22.45
C HIS A 98 -25.49 -16.83 -21.13
N ILE A 99 -25.75 -16.13 -20.01
CA ILE A 99 -25.36 -16.59 -18.68
C ILE A 99 -26.52 -17.39 -18.09
N SER A 100 -26.33 -18.69 -17.87
CA SER A 100 -27.32 -19.57 -17.26
C SER A 100 -27.28 -19.56 -15.74
N ALA A 101 -26.08 -19.45 -15.16
CA ALA A 101 -25.91 -19.42 -13.71
C ALA A 101 -24.69 -18.56 -13.35
N ILE A 102 -24.77 -17.84 -12.23
CA ILE A 102 -23.63 -17.15 -11.66
C ILE A 102 -23.70 -17.21 -10.15
N SER A 103 -22.61 -17.62 -9.51
CA SER A 103 -22.48 -17.63 -8.06
C SER A 103 -21.13 -17.10 -7.63
N PHE A 104 -21.10 -16.51 -6.45
CA PHE A 104 -19.95 -15.84 -5.88
C PHE A 104 -19.71 -16.38 -4.48
N SER A 105 -18.45 -16.69 -4.17
CA SER A 105 -18.03 -17.21 -2.88
C SER A 105 -16.78 -16.46 -2.43
N GLU A 106 -16.91 -15.65 -1.40
CA GLU A 106 -15.78 -14.99 -0.72
C GLU A 106 -15.04 -16.05 0.11
N ASN A 107 -13.72 -16.15 -0.07
CA ASN A 107 -12.88 -17.15 0.61
C ASN A 107 -13.29 -18.61 0.33
N GLY A 108 -13.73 -18.90 -0.90
CA GLY A 108 -13.95 -20.28 -1.32
C GLY A 108 -12.66 -21.12 -1.24
N PRO A 109 -12.73 -22.41 -0.89
CA PRO A 109 -11.56 -23.25 -0.69
C PRO A 109 -10.63 -23.18 -1.91
N PRO A 110 -9.33 -22.90 -1.73
CA PRO A 110 -8.41 -22.78 -2.84
C PRO A 110 -8.35 -24.09 -3.64
N PRO A 111 -8.31 -24.03 -4.98
CA PRO A 111 -8.01 -25.20 -5.79
C PRO A 111 -6.65 -25.77 -5.37
N PRO A 112 -6.47 -27.10 -5.35
CA PRO A 112 -5.27 -27.75 -4.79
C PRO A 112 -3.93 -27.41 -5.47
N SER A 113 -3.93 -26.58 -6.52
CA SER A 113 -2.77 -26.28 -7.37
C SER A 113 -2.30 -24.82 -7.34
N LEU A 114 -2.94 -23.91 -6.59
CA LEU A 114 -2.58 -22.48 -6.57
C LEU A 114 -2.10 -22.06 -5.17
N PRO A 115 -1.00 -21.31 -5.04
CA PRO A 115 -0.60 -20.75 -3.76
C PRO A 115 -1.69 -19.81 -3.22
N GLU A 116 -1.92 -19.81 -1.90
CA GLU A 116 -2.78 -18.85 -1.21
C GLU A 116 -2.17 -17.44 -1.29
N VAL A 117 -2.37 -16.76 -2.41
CA VAL A 117 -1.96 -15.38 -2.59
C VAL A 117 -3.17 -14.47 -2.38
N GLY A 118 -3.28 -13.93 -1.18
CA GLY A 118 -4.24 -12.87 -0.83
C GLY A 118 -5.70 -13.31 -0.79
N ASN A 119 -6.57 -12.31 -0.62
CA ASN A 119 -8.01 -12.53 -0.62
C ASN A 119 -8.54 -12.68 -2.04
N ALA A 120 -9.32 -13.74 -2.26
CA ALA A 120 -9.85 -14.09 -3.57
C ALA A 120 -11.35 -14.35 -3.50
N LEU A 121 -12.04 -13.86 -4.51
CA LEU A 121 -13.44 -14.13 -4.77
C LEU A 121 -13.53 -15.24 -5.81
N THR A 122 -14.09 -16.38 -5.42
CA THR A 122 -14.36 -17.48 -6.35
C THR A 122 -15.69 -17.24 -7.04
N ILE A 123 -15.68 -17.25 -8.37
CA ILE A 123 -16.85 -17.03 -9.21
C ILE A 123 -17.11 -18.34 -9.96
N THR A 124 -18.29 -18.90 -9.81
CA THR A 124 -18.74 -20.02 -10.65
C THR A 124 -19.74 -19.48 -11.66
N LEU A 125 -19.43 -19.66 -12.93
CA LEU A 125 -20.21 -19.13 -14.04
C LEU A 125 -20.67 -20.30 -14.92
N GLY A 126 -21.95 -20.35 -15.26
CA GLY A 126 -22.52 -21.17 -16.32
C GLY A 126 -22.89 -20.27 -17.49
N VAL A 127 -22.41 -20.59 -18.69
CA VAL A 127 -22.76 -19.90 -19.92
C VAL A 127 -23.20 -20.89 -21.00
N ASP A 128 -24.17 -20.49 -21.81
CA ASP A 128 -24.69 -21.30 -22.91
C ASP A 128 -24.51 -20.55 -24.23
N GLY A 129 -24.08 -21.26 -25.27
CA GLY A 129 -23.98 -20.74 -26.63
C GLY A 129 -23.05 -21.58 -27.52
N SER A 130 -22.67 -21.01 -28.66
CA SER A 130 -21.70 -21.64 -29.56
C SER A 130 -20.26 -21.50 -29.02
N TYR A 131 -19.38 -22.40 -29.47
CA TYR A 131 -17.95 -22.35 -29.12
C TYR A 131 -17.29 -21.02 -29.55
N VAL A 132 -17.72 -20.45 -30.68
CA VAL A 132 -17.19 -19.18 -31.20
C VAL A 132 -17.54 -18.01 -30.27
N GLN A 133 -18.79 -17.95 -29.80
CA GLN A 133 -19.24 -16.95 -28.82
C GLN A 133 -18.50 -17.11 -27.49
N PHE A 134 -18.31 -18.36 -27.03
CA PHE A 134 -17.54 -18.65 -25.83
C PHE A 134 -16.08 -18.17 -25.92
N LEU A 135 -15.43 -18.40 -27.06
CA LEU A 135 -14.07 -17.91 -27.29
C LEU A 135 -14.01 -16.37 -27.30
N SER A 136 -15.02 -15.70 -27.86
CA SER A 136 -15.13 -14.23 -27.82
C SER A 136 -15.29 -13.71 -26.38
N PHE A 137 -16.09 -14.41 -25.58
CA PHE A 137 -16.28 -14.10 -24.16
C PHE A 137 -14.97 -14.24 -23.37
N LEU A 138 -14.23 -15.34 -23.55
CA LEU A 138 -12.93 -15.54 -22.90
C LEU A 138 -11.91 -14.45 -23.29
N ARG A 139 -11.86 -14.05 -24.56
CA ARG A 139 -11.00 -12.95 -25.02
C ARG A 139 -11.37 -11.60 -24.39
N SER A 140 -12.65 -11.39 -24.12
CA SER A 140 -13.13 -10.18 -23.45
C SER A 140 -12.74 -10.20 -21.97
N LEU A 141 -12.85 -11.38 -21.34
CA LEU A 141 -12.45 -11.60 -19.95
C LEU A 141 -10.94 -11.41 -19.75
N GLU A 142 -10.11 -11.90 -20.67
CA GLU A 142 -8.65 -11.73 -20.65
C GLU A 142 -8.22 -10.25 -20.76
N LYS A 143 -8.99 -9.43 -21.46
CA LYS A 143 -8.72 -7.99 -21.62
C LYS A 143 -9.30 -7.14 -20.49
N ASN A 144 -10.02 -7.75 -19.55
CA ASN A 144 -10.60 -7.02 -18.44
C ASN A 144 -9.49 -6.45 -17.53
N LEU A 145 -9.72 -5.26 -16.99
CA LEU A 145 -8.74 -4.58 -16.15
C LEU A 145 -8.53 -5.25 -14.80
N ARG A 146 -9.41 -6.16 -14.35
CA ARG A 146 -9.29 -6.85 -13.06
C ARG A 146 -8.45 -8.12 -13.16
N LEU A 147 -7.63 -8.39 -12.15
CA LEU A 147 -6.88 -9.64 -12.05
C LEU A 147 -7.83 -10.82 -11.80
N VAL A 148 -8.08 -11.62 -12.85
CA VAL A 148 -8.94 -12.80 -12.82
C VAL A 148 -8.20 -13.99 -13.42
N ASP A 149 -8.13 -15.08 -12.67
CA ASP A 149 -7.58 -16.35 -13.12
C ASP A 149 -8.68 -17.35 -13.43
N VAL A 150 -8.55 -18.06 -14.56
CA VAL A 150 -9.43 -19.18 -14.90
C VAL A 150 -8.87 -20.46 -14.27
N VAL A 151 -9.61 -21.03 -13.33
CA VAL A 151 -9.20 -22.24 -12.60
C VAL A 151 -9.61 -23.50 -13.35
N SER A 152 -10.85 -23.54 -13.82
CA SER A 152 -11.37 -24.69 -14.57
C SER A 152 -12.39 -24.26 -15.60
N ILE A 153 -12.47 -25.04 -16.67
CA ILE A 153 -13.50 -24.95 -17.70
C ILE A 153 -14.03 -26.37 -17.91
N ASP A 154 -15.30 -26.56 -17.59
CA ASP A 154 -16.02 -27.81 -17.77
C ASP A 154 -17.05 -27.64 -18.89
N LEU A 155 -17.03 -28.53 -19.88
CA LEU A 155 -18.06 -28.57 -20.92
C LEU A 155 -19.25 -29.40 -20.44
N ALA A 156 -20.44 -28.83 -20.54
CA ALA A 156 -21.71 -29.48 -20.25
C ALA A 156 -22.57 -29.55 -21.53
N GLN A 157 -23.31 -30.65 -21.68
CA GLN A 157 -24.33 -30.77 -22.72
C GLN A 157 -25.57 -29.96 -22.27
N THR A 158 -26.07 -29.06 -23.11
CA THR A 158 -27.32 -28.34 -22.80
C THR A 158 -28.53 -29.08 -23.39
N PRO A 159 -29.73 -28.90 -22.81
CA PRO A 159 -30.95 -29.48 -23.35
C PRO A 159 -31.42 -28.82 -24.67
N LYS A 160 -30.84 -27.68 -25.05
CA LYS A 160 -31.22 -26.93 -26.25
C LYS A 160 -30.41 -27.42 -27.45
N ASP A 161 -31.13 -27.88 -28.45
CA ASP A 161 -30.56 -28.44 -29.68
C ASP A 161 -29.64 -27.40 -30.36
N GLY A 162 -28.33 -27.70 -30.38
CA GLY A 162 -27.30 -26.87 -31.03
C GLY A 162 -26.42 -25.99 -30.10
N ASP A 163 -26.80 -25.76 -28.85
CA ASP A 163 -26.03 -24.93 -27.91
C ASP A 163 -25.16 -25.77 -26.97
N MET A 164 -23.93 -25.32 -26.71
CA MET A 164 -23.03 -25.92 -25.73
C MET A 164 -23.06 -25.15 -24.42
N GLY A 165 -23.00 -25.88 -23.31
CA GLY A 165 -22.95 -25.32 -21.98
C GLY A 165 -21.50 -25.33 -21.51
N PHE A 166 -21.05 -24.23 -20.94
CA PHE A 166 -19.71 -24.11 -20.37
C PHE A 166 -19.83 -23.66 -18.93
N LYS A 167 -19.22 -24.41 -18.03
CA LYS A 167 -19.10 -24.04 -16.62
C LYS A 167 -17.66 -23.62 -16.37
N LEU A 168 -17.48 -22.42 -15.83
CA LEU A 168 -16.20 -21.84 -15.51
C LEU A 168 -16.09 -21.61 -14.01
N ILE A 169 -14.91 -21.87 -13.47
CA ILE A 169 -14.52 -21.42 -12.15
C ILE A 169 -13.42 -20.38 -12.33
N LEU A 170 -13.68 -19.17 -11.86
CA LEU A 170 -12.77 -18.04 -11.92
C LEU A 170 -12.38 -17.61 -10.50
N ARG A 171 -11.17 -17.08 -10.32
CA ARG A 171 -10.74 -16.42 -9.09
C ARG A 171 -10.38 -14.98 -9.40
N ALA A 172 -11.10 -14.05 -8.77
CA ALA A 172 -10.81 -12.63 -8.85
C ALA A 172 -10.15 -12.15 -7.55
N TYR A 173 -9.00 -11.50 -7.67
CA TYR A 173 -8.23 -11.04 -6.51
C TYR A 173 -8.66 -9.64 -6.06
N TYR A 174 -8.51 -9.35 -4.77
CA TYR A 174 -8.78 -8.04 -4.19
C TYR A 174 -7.87 -7.73 -3.00
N GLN A 175 -7.68 -6.44 -2.71
CA GLN A 175 -6.94 -5.99 -1.53
C GLN A 175 -7.88 -5.88 -0.32
N GLU A 176 -7.38 -6.17 0.88
CA GLU A 176 -8.09 -5.81 2.10
C GLU A 176 -8.30 -4.30 2.15
N ARG A 177 -9.44 -3.89 2.68
CA ARG A 177 -9.72 -2.48 2.90
C ARG A 177 -8.80 -1.98 4.02
N THR A 178 -7.59 -1.55 3.66
CA THR A 178 -6.71 -0.88 4.61
C THR A 178 -7.34 0.47 4.94
N ILE A 179 -7.76 0.62 6.19
CA ILE A 179 -8.28 1.86 6.73
C ILE A 179 -7.06 2.78 6.90
N LEU A 180 -6.89 3.72 5.98
CA LEU A 180 -6.02 4.89 6.16
C LEU A 180 -6.91 6.13 6.14
#